data_AF-A0A314Z2W9-F1
#
_entry.id   AF-A0A314Z2W9-F1
#
_cell.length_a   1.000
_cell.length_b   1.000
_cell.length_c   1.000
_cell.angle_alpha   90.00
_cell.angle_beta   90.00
_cell.angle_gamma   90.00
#
_symmetry.space_group_name_H-M   'P 1'
#
loop_
_entity.id
_entity.type
_entity.pdbx_description
1 polymer ?
#
loop_
_entity_poly.entity_id
_entity_poly.type
_entity_poly.pdbx_seq_one_letter_code
_entity_poly.pdbx_strand_id
1 'polypeptide(L)'
;MSNMGMFVAEMSSDSFQLLGMAERGMLPEFFAKRSRYGTPVIGILFSASGVLFLSWLSFQEIVAAENFLYCFGMILEFLSFIRLRVKYPAASRPYKIPVGTVGAILLCIPPTILICIVLALSTLKVVVVSAGAIMIGLVMQPCLMHAEKKEWIKFSTSTDLPDLHGANQGSVNSLVD
;
A
#
# COMPACT_ATOMS: atom_id res chain seq x y z
N MET A 1 -23.34 -15.13 -8.49
CA MET A 1 -23.39 -14.59 -7.11
C MET A 1 -21.99 -14.34 -6.54
N SER A 2 -21.06 -15.31 -6.53
CA SER A 2 -19.71 -15.13 -5.91
C SER A 2 -18.88 -13.98 -6.49
N ASN A 3 -18.75 -13.90 -7.82
CA ASN A 3 -17.87 -12.89 -8.47
C ASN A 3 -18.33 -11.44 -8.23
N MET A 4 -19.65 -11.21 -8.14
CA MET A 4 -20.20 -9.89 -7.86
C MET A 4 -19.87 -9.46 -6.42
N GLY A 5 -19.91 -10.39 -5.46
CA GLY A 5 -19.50 -10.12 -4.09
C GLY A 5 -18.01 -9.78 -3.98
N MET A 6 -17.15 -10.56 -4.65
CA MET A 6 -15.70 -10.30 -4.70
C MET A 6 -15.39 -8.93 -5.30
N PHE A 7 -16.00 -8.59 -6.44
CA PHE A 7 -15.80 -7.28 -7.08
C PHE A 7 -16.18 -6.11 -6.17
N VAL A 8 -17.31 -6.20 -5.46
CA VAL A 8 -17.74 -5.13 -4.53
C VAL A 8 -16.79 -5.01 -3.34
N ALA A 9 -16.28 -6.14 -2.82
CA ALA A 9 -15.32 -6.15 -1.72
C ALA A 9 -14.00 -5.50 -2.14
N GLU A 10 -13.45 -5.86 -3.30
CA GLU A 10 -12.21 -5.28 -3.84
C GLU A 10 -12.36 -3.77 -4.10
N MET A 11 -13.41 -3.37 -4.82
CA MET A 11 -13.70 -1.94 -5.06
C MET A 11 -13.80 -1.13 -3.77
N SER A 12 -14.41 -1.71 -2.74
CA SER A 12 -14.51 -1.08 -1.43
C SER A 12 -13.13 -0.97 -0.78
N SER A 13 -12.35 -2.06 -0.77
CA SER A 13 -10.99 -2.10 -0.24
C SER A 13 -10.11 -1.01 -0.85
N ASP A 14 -10.04 -0.92 -2.18
CA ASP A 14 -9.22 0.06 -2.90
C ASP A 14 -9.63 1.51 -2.56
N SER A 15 -10.95 1.77 -2.53
CA SER A 15 -11.48 3.09 -2.23
C SER A 15 -11.13 3.55 -0.81
N PHE A 16 -11.20 2.63 0.17
CA PHE A 16 -10.82 2.90 1.56
C PHE A 16 -9.31 2.97 1.75
N GLN A 17 -8.52 2.23 0.96
CA GLN A 17 -7.06 2.38 0.96
C GLN A 17 -6.66 3.78 0.52
N LEU A 18 -7.22 4.30 -0.59
CA LEU A 18 -6.95 5.68 -1.05
C LEU A 18 -7.36 6.72 -0.02
N LEU A 19 -8.53 6.54 0.60
CA LEU A 19 -8.99 7.39 1.70
C LEU A 19 -7.99 7.37 2.87
N GLY A 20 -7.57 6.19 3.33
CA GLY A 20 -6.61 6.04 4.43
C GLY A 20 -5.24 6.64 4.10
N MET A 21 -4.79 6.53 2.84
CA MET A 21 -3.56 7.18 2.39
C MET A 21 -3.67 8.70 2.42
N ALA A 22 -4.82 9.25 2.01
CA ALA A 22 -5.08 10.68 2.00
C ALA A 22 -5.21 11.25 3.42
N GLU A 23 -5.89 10.55 4.33
CA GLU A 23 -6.01 10.96 5.74
C GLU A 23 -4.66 10.98 6.47
N ARG A 24 -3.71 10.16 6.02
CA ARG A 24 -2.32 10.17 6.50
C ARG A 24 -1.43 11.20 5.79
N GLY A 25 -1.97 12.02 4.89
CA GLY A 25 -1.24 13.04 4.14
C GLY A 25 -0.34 12.50 3.02
N MET A 26 -0.50 11.23 2.62
CA MET A 26 0.27 10.65 1.50
C MET A 26 -0.33 10.97 0.13
N LEU A 27 -1.62 11.30 0.10
CA LEU A 27 -2.36 11.72 -1.09
C LEU A 27 -3.03 13.07 -0.85
N PRO A 28 -3.43 13.78 -1.92
CA PRO A 28 -4.17 15.03 -1.82
C PRO A 28 -5.43 14.95 -0.95
N GLU A 29 -5.76 16.05 -0.28
CA GLU A 29 -6.92 16.16 0.64
C GLU A 29 -8.26 15.78 -0.02
N PHE A 30 -8.39 15.96 -1.34
CA PHE A 30 -9.63 15.59 -2.03
C PHE A 30 -9.97 14.10 -1.86
N PHE A 31 -8.98 13.20 -1.79
CA PHE A 31 -9.23 11.78 -1.54
C PHE A 31 -9.64 11.50 -0.09
N ALA A 32 -9.34 12.42 0.85
CA ALA A 32 -9.74 12.31 2.24
C ALA A 32 -11.23 12.67 2.47
N LYS A 33 -11.90 13.24 1.45
CA LYS A 33 -13.29 13.70 1.57
C LYS A 33 -14.27 12.52 1.63
N ARG A 34 -14.98 12.42 2.75
CA ARG A 34 -16.06 11.45 2.96
C ARG A 34 -17.44 12.05 2.63
N SER A 35 -18.37 11.20 2.18
CA SER A 35 -19.79 11.55 2.04
C SER A 35 -20.48 11.66 3.41
N ARG A 36 -21.75 12.11 3.44
CA ARG A 36 -22.60 12.14 4.64
C ARG A 36 -22.69 10.77 5.34
N TYR A 37 -22.57 9.68 4.57
CA TYR A 37 -22.61 8.30 5.05
C TYR A 37 -21.23 7.70 5.34
N GLY A 38 -20.16 8.52 5.34
CA GLY A 38 -18.79 8.05 5.59
C GLY A 38 -18.12 7.37 4.39
N THR A 39 -18.76 7.34 3.22
CA THR A 39 -18.24 6.64 2.03
C THR A 39 -17.24 7.51 1.23
N PRO A 40 -16.10 6.96 0.78
CA PRO A 40 -15.12 7.67 -0.06
C PRO A 40 -15.57 7.71 -1.53
N VAL A 41 -16.46 8.65 -1.88
CA VAL A 41 -17.02 8.75 -3.23
C VAL A 41 -15.95 8.96 -4.30
N ILE A 42 -14.92 9.76 -4.00
CA ILE A 42 -13.84 10.03 -4.96
C ILE A 42 -12.96 8.80 -5.15
N GLY A 43 -12.69 8.04 -4.08
CA GLY A 43 -12.01 6.74 -4.17
C GLY A 43 -12.77 5.76 -5.06
N ILE A 44 -14.09 5.66 -4.88
CA ILE A 44 -14.96 4.78 -5.69
C ILE A 44 -14.94 5.17 -7.16
N LEU A 45 -15.07 6.47 -7.47
CA LEU A 45 -15.01 6.96 -8.85
C LEU A 45 -13.65 6.69 -9.49
N PHE A 46 -12.57 6.84 -8.73
CA PHE A 46 -11.22 6.56 -9.19
C PHE A 46 -11.03 5.06 -9.49
N SER A 47 -11.38 4.17 -8.55
CA SER A 47 -11.30 2.72 -8.77
C SER A 47 -12.19 2.26 -9.93
N ALA A 48 -13.42 2.77 -10.05
CA ALA A 48 -14.31 2.50 -11.17
C ALA A 48 -13.71 2.94 -12.50
N SER A 49 -13.08 4.13 -12.55
CA SER A 49 -12.39 4.61 -13.75
C SER A 49 -11.19 3.73 -14.13
N GLY A 50 -10.46 3.20 -13.15
CA GLY A 50 -9.37 2.25 -13.36
C GLY A 50 -9.86 0.96 -14.00
N VAL A 51 -10.98 0.40 -13.54
CA VAL A 51 -11.58 -0.79 -14.16
C VAL A 51 -12.06 -0.52 -15.58
N LEU A 52 -12.65 0.64 -15.85
CA LEU A 52 -13.03 1.03 -17.22
C LEU A 52 -11.79 1.15 -18.11
N PHE A 53 -10.70 1.72 -17.61
CA PHE A 53 -9.44 1.81 -18.36
C PHE A 53 -8.85 0.43 -18.65
N LEU A 54 -8.85 -0.47 -17.66
CA LEU A 54 -8.33 -1.83 -17.81
C LEU A 54 -9.21 -2.72 -18.69
N SER A 55 -10.47 -2.35 -18.94
CA SER A 55 -11.38 -3.13 -19.80
C SER A 55 -10.90 -3.32 -21.24
N TRP A 56 -9.90 -2.53 -21.69
CA TRP A 56 -9.28 -2.65 -23.00
C TRP A 56 -8.23 -3.77 -23.10
N LEU A 57 -7.75 -4.30 -21.96
CA LEU A 57 -6.80 -5.41 -21.89
C LEU A 57 -7.53 -6.75 -21.82
N SER A 58 -6.85 -7.83 -22.23
CA SER A 58 -7.40 -9.17 -22.04
C SER A 58 -7.39 -9.56 -20.55
N PHE A 59 -8.36 -10.38 -20.14
CA PHE A 59 -8.44 -10.87 -18.76
C PHE A 59 -7.15 -11.54 -18.28
N GLN A 60 -6.50 -12.33 -19.14
CA GLN A 60 -5.25 -13.00 -18.79
C GLN A 60 -4.10 -12.01 -18.56
N GLU A 61 -4.03 -10.93 -19.35
CA GLU A 61 -3.03 -9.88 -19.17
C GLU A 61 -3.27 -9.11 -17.87
N ILE A 62 -4.52 -8.81 -17.52
CA ILE A 62 -4.89 -8.15 -16.27
C ILE A 62 -4.46 -8.99 -15.07
N VAL A 63 -4.86 -10.27 -15.03
CA VAL A 63 -4.54 -11.19 -13.93
C VAL A 63 -3.02 -11.41 -13.82
N ALA A 64 -2.31 -11.51 -14.95
CA ALA A 64 -0.86 -11.66 -14.92
C ALA A 64 -0.16 -10.38 -14.41
N ALA A 65 -0.63 -9.20 -14.81
CA ALA A 65 -0.09 -7.92 -14.37
C ALA A 65 -0.35 -7.67 -12.87
N GLU A 66 -1.55 -7.97 -12.40
CA GLU A 66 -1.93 -7.90 -10.98
C GLU A 66 -1.05 -8.82 -10.13
N ASN A 67 -0.90 -10.09 -10.52
CA ASN A 67 -0.04 -11.04 -9.82
C ASN A 67 1.42 -10.59 -9.77
N PHE A 68 1.92 -9.97 -10.85
CA PHE A 68 3.27 -9.41 -10.89
C PHE A 68 3.43 -8.24 -9.91
N LEU A 69 2.47 -7.31 -9.90
CA LEU A 69 2.47 -6.17 -9.00
C LEU A 69 2.34 -6.61 -7.53
N TYR A 70 1.49 -7.61 -7.25
CA TYR A 70 1.36 -8.22 -5.94
C TYR A 70 2.68 -8.83 -5.46
N CYS A 71 3.33 -9.64 -6.32
CA CYS A 71 4.64 -10.22 -6.05
C CYS A 71 5.69 -9.15 -5.71
N PHE A 72 5.73 -8.07 -6.49
CA PHE A 72 6.63 -6.94 -6.23
C PHE A 72 6.31 -6.25 -4.89
N GLY A 73 5.03 -6.01 -4.60
CA GLY A 73 4.56 -5.44 -3.34
C GLY A 73 4.98 -6.30 -2.13
N MET A 74 4.82 -7.62 -2.22
CA MET A 74 5.24 -8.55 -1.17
C MET A 74 6.75 -8.49 -0.89
N ILE A 75 7.58 -8.34 -1.93
CA ILE A 75 9.04 -8.15 -1.75
C ILE A 75 9.32 -6.86 -0.96
N LEU A 76 8.66 -5.75 -1.33
CA LEU A 76 8.80 -4.48 -0.63
C LEU A 76 8.31 -4.56 0.83
N GLU A 77 7.26 -5.32 1.08
CA GLU A 77 6.75 -5.58 2.43
C GLU A 77 7.75 -6.36 3.27
N PHE A 78 8.31 -7.46 2.75
CA PHE A 78 9.34 -8.24 3.45
C PHE A 78 10.60 -7.40 3.71
N LEU A 79 11.02 -6.59 2.74
CA LEU A 79 12.16 -5.70 2.91
C LEU A 79 11.89 -4.65 4.01
N SER A 80 10.70 -4.06 3.99
CA SER A 80 10.26 -3.07 4.99
C SER A 80 10.18 -3.70 6.38
N PHE A 81 9.64 -4.91 6.48
CA PHE A 81 9.55 -5.69 7.71
C PHE A 81 10.93 -5.97 8.32
N ILE A 82 11.87 -6.46 7.51
CA ILE A 82 13.26 -6.73 7.95
C ILE A 82 13.93 -5.41 8.36
N ARG A 83 13.81 -4.36 7.53
CA ARG A 83 14.39 -3.05 7.81
C ARG A 83 13.86 -2.44 9.12
N LEU A 84 12.56 -2.57 9.38
CA LEU A 84 11.94 -2.06 10.60
C LEU A 84 12.36 -2.87 11.84
N ARG A 85 12.63 -4.18 11.70
CA ARG A 85 13.21 -5.00 12.78
C ARG A 85 14.63 -4.60 13.13
N VAL A 86 15.47 -4.31 12.13
CA VAL A 86 16.87 -3.94 12.35
C VAL A 86 16.99 -2.50 12.85
N LYS A 87 16.24 -1.55 12.26
CA LYS A 87 16.37 -0.13 12.59
C LYS A 87 15.67 0.25 13.90
N TYR A 88 14.54 -0.38 14.22
CA TYR A 88 13.76 -0.11 15.43
C TYR A 88 13.50 -1.40 16.22
N PRO A 89 14.55 -1.98 16.84
CA PRO A 89 14.42 -3.23 17.59
C PRO A 89 13.58 -3.06 18.87
N ALA A 90 13.62 -1.88 19.50
CA ALA A 90 12.92 -1.58 20.74
C ALA A 90 11.45 -1.14 20.55
N ALA A 91 10.95 -1.04 19.31
CA ALA A 91 9.55 -0.68 19.07
C ALA A 91 8.61 -1.71 19.72
N SER A 92 7.55 -1.23 20.38
CA SER A 92 6.52 -2.10 20.96
C SER A 92 5.83 -2.90 19.85
N ARG A 93 5.81 -4.22 20.01
CA ARG A 93 5.22 -5.17 19.05
C ARG A 93 4.24 -6.05 19.83
N PRO A 94 2.93 -5.78 19.75
CA PRO A 94 1.92 -6.60 20.41
C PRO A 94 1.98 -8.07 19.99
N TYR A 95 2.33 -8.32 18.73
CA TYR A 95 2.60 -9.64 18.17
C TYR A 95 4.06 -9.75 17.71
N LYS A 96 4.78 -10.74 18.24
CA LYS A 96 6.19 -11.01 17.91
C LYS A 96 6.34 -12.41 17.34
N ILE A 97 7.13 -12.52 16.28
CA ILE A 97 7.55 -13.84 15.77
C ILE A 97 8.60 -14.40 16.74
N PRO A 98 8.43 -15.64 17.26
CA PRO A 98 9.28 -16.20 18.31
C PRO A 98 10.72 -16.51 17.89
N VAL A 99 11.04 -16.48 16.58
CA VAL A 99 12.35 -16.92 16.04
C VAL A 99 13.43 -15.82 15.95
N GLY A 100 13.25 -14.70 16.66
CA GLY A 100 14.21 -13.58 16.63
C GLY A 100 14.33 -12.88 15.26
N THR A 101 15.36 -12.06 15.05
CA THR A 101 15.57 -11.34 13.78
C THR A 101 16.12 -12.26 12.69
N VAL A 102 17.08 -13.11 13.01
CA VAL A 102 17.69 -14.05 12.05
C VAL A 102 16.65 -15.06 11.56
N GLY A 103 15.87 -15.64 12.46
CA GLY A 103 14.80 -16.57 12.06
C GLY A 103 13.70 -15.89 11.26
N ALA A 104 13.39 -14.62 11.54
CA ALA A 104 12.42 -13.86 10.74
C ALA A 104 12.93 -13.60 9.30
N ILE A 105 14.23 -13.32 9.13
CA ILE A 105 14.85 -13.20 7.80
C ILE A 105 14.78 -14.56 7.09
N LEU A 106 15.19 -15.65 7.76
CA LEU A 106 15.14 -17.00 7.20
C LEU A 106 13.72 -17.41 6.79
N LEU A 107 12.69 -17.00 7.53
CA LEU A 107 11.28 -17.25 7.19
C LEU A 107 10.85 -16.53 5.90
N CYS A 108 11.38 -15.33 5.64
CA CYS A 108 11.09 -14.57 4.44
C CYS A 108 11.82 -15.09 3.19
N ILE A 109 12.90 -15.87 3.33
CA ILE A 109 13.69 -16.34 2.19
C ILE A 109 12.90 -17.28 1.27
N PRO A 110 12.27 -18.39 1.74
CA PRO A 110 11.49 -19.28 0.87
C PRO A 110 10.42 -18.58 0.05
N PRO A 111 9.51 -17.75 0.63
CA PRO A 111 8.50 -17.06 -0.17
C PRO A 111 9.13 -16.06 -1.14
N THR A 112 10.21 -15.38 -0.76
CA THR A 112 10.92 -14.46 -1.68
C THR A 112 11.52 -15.20 -2.88
N ILE A 113 12.12 -16.38 -2.68
CA ILE A 113 12.66 -17.20 -3.77
C ILE A 113 11.54 -17.63 -4.72
N LEU A 114 10.40 -18.11 -4.17
CA LEU A 114 9.25 -18.50 -4.98
C LEU A 114 8.72 -17.32 -5.80
N ILE A 115 8.60 -16.15 -5.19
CA ILE A 115 8.20 -14.92 -5.89
C ILE A 115 9.18 -14.61 -7.03
N CYS A 116 10.49 -14.64 -6.78
CA CYS A 116 11.49 -14.39 -7.82
C CYS A 116 11.39 -15.37 -8.98
N ILE A 117 11.11 -16.64 -8.72
CA ILE A 117 10.89 -17.65 -9.78
C ILE A 117 9.64 -17.30 -10.60
N VAL A 118 8.52 -16.99 -9.94
CA VAL A 118 7.27 -16.62 -10.63
C VAL A 118 7.47 -15.38 -11.50
N LEU A 119 8.17 -14.37 -10.97
CA LEU A 119 8.51 -13.15 -11.72
C LEU A 119 9.41 -13.45 -12.94
N ALA A 120 10.38 -14.35 -12.79
CA ALA A 120 11.29 -14.74 -13.88
C ALA A 120 10.59 -15.51 -15.02
N LEU A 121 9.51 -16.24 -14.70
CA LEU A 121 8.70 -16.96 -15.68
C LEU A 121 7.64 -16.08 -16.36
N SER A 122 7.52 -14.81 -15.96
CA SER A 122 6.51 -13.91 -16.51
C SER A 122 6.81 -13.49 -17.95
N THR A 123 5.76 -13.29 -18.74
CA THR A 123 5.88 -12.92 -20.16
C THR A 123 6.39 -11.48 -20.30
N LEU A 124 7.25 -11.20 -21.29
CA LEU A 124 7.81 -9.86 -21.54
C LEU A 124 6.74 -8.76 -21.62
N LYS A 125 5.58 -9.03 -22.23
CA LYS A 125 4.45 -8.09 -22.29
C LYS A 125 3.97 -7.67 -20.89
N VAL A 126 3.77 -8.65 -20.01
CA VAL A 126 3.34 -8.42 -18.62
C VAL A 126 4.41 -7.65 -17.87
N VAL A 127 5.67 -8.03 -18.02
CA VAL A 127 6.80 -7.32 -17.41
C VAL A 127 6.83 -5.85 -17.82
N VAL A 128 6.65 -5.54 -19.11
CA VAL A 128 6.63 -4.15 -19.60
C VAL A 128 5.45 -3.36 -19.03
N VAL A 129 4.24 -3.94 -19.05
CA VAL A 129 3.04 -3.29 -18.51
C VAL A 129 3.18 -3.03 -17.01
N SER A 130 3.60 -4.04 -16.24
CA SER A 130 3.79 -3.93 -14.79
C SER A 130 4.94 -3.01 -14.44
N ALA A 131 6.06 -3.03 -15.18
CA ALA A 131 7.15 -2.07 -14.98
C ALA A 131 6.69 -0.63 -15.24
N GLY A 132 5.87 -0.41 -16.27
CA GLY A 132 5.22 0.88 -16.51
C GLY A 132 4.39 1.35 -15.32
N ALA A 133 3.55 0.47 -14.78
CA ALA A 133 2.74 0.78 -13.59
C ALA A 133 3.60 1.08 -12.35
N ILE A 134 4.67 0.31 -12.10
CA ILE A 134 5.62 0.57 -11.01
C ILE A 134 6.29 1.93 -11.18
N MET A 135 6.75 2.25 -12.40
CA MET A 135 7.38 3.55 -12.67
C MET A 135 6.41 4.71 -12.47
N ILE A 136 5.15 4.56 -12.89
CA ILE A 136 4.10 5.57 -12.62
C ILE A 136 3.94 5.76 -11.11
N GLY A 137 3.83 4.67 -10.33
CA GLY A 137 3.72 4.76 -8.87
C GLY A 137 4.93 5.44 -8.21
N LEU A 138 6.14 5.06 -8.62
CA LEU A 138 7.39 5.63 -8.10
C LEU A 138 7.59 7.10 -8.48
N VAL A 139 7.10 7.54 -9.64
CA VAL A 139 7.15 8.95 -10.08
C VAL A 139 6.01 9.76 -9.46
N MET A 140 4.84 9.15 -9.23
CA MET A 140 3.70 9.83 -8.63
C MET A 140 4.04 10.38 -7.24
N GLN A 141 4.75 9.62 -6.41
CA GLN A 141 5.11 10.07 -5.07
C GLN A 141 5.99 11.34 -5.02
N PRO A 142 7.15 11.43 -5.71
CA PRO A 142 7.91 12.67 -5.78
C PRO A 142 7.12 13.78 -6.49
N CYS A 143 6.33 13.49 -7.53
CA CYS A 143 5.48 14.50 -8.16
C CYS A 143 4.49 15.12 -7.17
N LEU A 144 3.84 14.30 -6.33
CA LEU A 144 2.95 14.77 -5.27
C LEU A 144 3.69 15.64 -4.25
N MET A 145 4.88 15.22 -3.81
CA MET A 145 5.73 16.04 -2.92
C MET A 145 6.17 17.37 -3.56
N HIS A 146 6.42 17.40 -4.87
CA HIS A 146 6.74 18.64 -5.57
C HIS A 146 5.53 19.56 -5.74
N ALA A 147 4.35 18.99 -5.98
CA ALA A 147 3.09 19.74 -6.06
C ALA A 147 2.70 20.35 -4.71
N GLU A 148 2.93 19.61 -3.62
CA GLU A 148 2.78 20.09 -2.25
C GLU A 148 3.70 21.27 -1.96
N LYS A 149 5.00 21.14 -2.28
CA LYS A 149 5.99 22.22 -2.10
C LYS A 149 5.67 23.50 -2.89
N LYS A 150 4.95 23.36 -4.01
CA LYS A 150 4.51 24.50 -4.84
C LYS A 150 3.14 25.05 -4.41
N GLU A 151 2.54 24.51 -3.34
CA GLU A 151 1.18 24.80 -2.86
C GLU A 151 0.10 24.62 -3.93
N TRP A 152 0.35 23.79 -4.95
CA TRP A 152 -0.63 23.54 -6.02
C TRP A 152 -1.80 22.68 -5.54
N ILE A 153 -1.56 21.86 -4.51
CA ILE A 153 -2.52 20.89 -4.00
C ILE A 153 -2.39 20.87 -2.47
N LYS A 154 -3.52 20.93 -1.76
CA LYS A 154 -3.55 20.81 -0.31
C LYS A 154 -3.47 19.34 0.10
N PHE A 155 -2.56 19.06 1.02
CA PHE A 155 -2.46 17.79 1.73
C PHE A 155 -2.90 18.07 3.15
N SER A 156 -3.90 17.34 3.64
CA SER A 156 -4.38 17.47 5.01
C SER A 156 -4.14 16.17 5.73
N THR A 157 -3.30 16.20 6.76
CA THR A 157 -3.25 15.12 7.74
C THR A 157 -4.47 15.25 8.63
N SER A 158 -5.26 14.20 8.72
CA SER A 158 -6.37 14.18 9.67
C SER A 158 -5.81 14.07 11.09
N THR A 159 -6.12 15.07 11.92
CA THR A 159 -5.70 15.17 13.33
C THR A 159 -6.28 14.05 14.20
N ASP A 160 -7.34 13.39 13.73
CA ASP A 160 -8.06 12.36 14.48
C ASP A 160 -7.39 10.98 14.42
N LEU A 161 -6.37 10.80 13.58
CA LEU A 161 -5.62 9.55 13.49
C LEU A 161 -4.45 9.55 14.48
N PRO A 162 -4.29 8.49 15.30
CA PRO A 162 -3.18 8.42 16.24
C PRO A 162 -1.84 8.50 15.51
N ASP A 163 -0.97 9.38 16.01
CA ASP A 163 0.38 9.57 15.50
C ASP A 163 1.18 8.28 15.71
N LEU A 164 1.61 7.68 14.59
CA LEU A 164 2.46 6.47 14.62
C LEU A 164 3.82 6.73 15.31
N HIS A 165 4.24 7.99 15.43
CA HIS A 165 5.42 8.43 16.18
C HIS A 165 5.15 8.76 17.66
N GLY A 166 3.92 9.16 18.03
CA GLY A 166 3.56 9.60 19.38
C GLY A 166 3.35 8.47 20.39
N ALA A 167 3.04 7.26 19.91
CA ALA A 167 2.89 6.07 20.77
C ALA A 167 4.18 5.70 21.55
N ASN A 168 5.33 6.25 21.16
CA ASN A 168 6.60 6.02 21.85
C ASN A 168 6.85 6.99 23.03
N GLN A 169 6.08 8.09 23.16
CA GLN A 169 6.25 9.08 24.24
C GLN A 169 5.31 8.84 25.42
N GLY A 170 4.10 8.30 25.18
CA GLY A 170 3.14 8.01 26.26
C GLY A 170 3.57 6.92 27.24
N SER A 171 4.37 5.94 26.79
CA SER A 171 4.86 4.86 27.66
C SER A 171 6.05 5.26 28.54
N VAL A 172 6.73 6.37 28.23
CA VAL A 172 7.88 6.85 29.03
C VAL A 172 7.39 7.66 30.23
N ASN A 173 6.29 8.40 30.08
CA ASN A 173 5.75 9.22 31.16
C ASN A 173 4.94 8.43 32.20
N SER A 174 4.33 7.29 31.84
CA SER A 174 3.56 6.46 32.80
C SER A 174 4.43 5.56 33.69
N LEU A 175 5.76 5.61 33.55
CA LEU A 175 6.70 4.88 34.39
C LEU A 175 7.43 5.80 35.38
N VAL A 176 7.07 7.08 35.41
CA VAL A 176 7.67 8.12 36.27
C VAL A 176 6.69 8.64 37.34
N ASP A 177 5.43 8.17 37.33
CA ASP A 177 4.43 8.43 38.37
C ASP A 177 4.07 7.17 39.16
#